data_AF-A0A950IVA1-F1
#
_entry.id   AF-A0A950IVA1-F1
#
_cell.length_a   1.000
_cell.length_b   1.000
_cell.length_c   1.000
_cell.angle_alpha   90.00
_cell.angle_beta   90.00
_cell.angle_gamma   90.00
#
_symmetry.space_group_name_H-M   'P 1'
#
loop_
_entity.id
_entity.type
_entity.pdbx_description
1 polymer ?
#
loop_
_entity_poly.entity_id
_entity_poly.type
_entity_poly.pdbx_seq_one_letter_code
_entity_poly.pdbx_strand_id
1 'polypeptide(L)'
;MAEIRNYTLNFGPQHPAAHGVLRLVLELDGEVIQRADPHIGLLHRGTEKLAESKTFIQSLPYMDRLDYVSMMCNEHAYCLAIEKLLQIEVPLRAQYIRVMFAEITRILNHLLWIGAHAIDIGAMTMFLYAFREREDLMDCYEAVSGARMHAAYFRPGGVYRDLPDSMPQYTVSKIKNAKELARLNEGRKGSMLDFIDDFTKRFPTYVDEYETLLTDNRIWKQRTVDIGVVSAERAKNLGFSGPMLRGSGIEWDLRKKQPYDVYDRLDFDIPVGKGGDSYDRYLVRVEEMRQSNRIIQQCVAWLRDNPGPVI
;
A
#
# COMPACT_ATOMS: atom_id res chain seq x y z
N MET A 1 17.74 -29.33 -40.50
CA MET A 1 17.73 -28.32 -39.42
C MET A 1 16.35 -27.71 -39.43
N ALA A 2 15.59 -27.82 -38.33
CA ALA A 2 14.29 -27.15 -38.25
C ALA A 2 14.54 -25.63 -38.19
N GLU A 3 13.87 -24.85 -39.03
CA GLU A 3 13.88 -23.39 -38.92
C GLU A 3 13.33 -22.99 -37.55
N ILE A 4 14.15 -22.39 -36.70
CA ILE A 4 13.70 -21.78 -35.44
C ILE A 4 12.89 -20.55 -35.81
N ARG A 5 11.56 -20.63 -35.70
CA ARG A 5 10.65 -19.49 -35.89
C ARG A 5 10.19 -19.00 -34.52
N ASN A 6 10.60 -17.79 -34.17
CA ASN A 6 10.08 -17.12 -32.98
C ASN A 6 8.60 -16.80 -33.19
N TYR A 7 7.78 -17.13 -32.19
CA TYR A 7 6.35 -16.81 -32.19
C TYR A 7 6.11 -15.51 -31.45
N THR A 8 5.39 -14.58 -32.08
CA THR A 8 4.97 -13.33 -31.43
C THR A 8 3.59 -13.52 -30.81
N LEU A 9 3.50 -13.40 -29.49
CA LEU A 9 2.25 -13.42 -28.74
C LEU A 9 1.92 -12.00 -28.26
N ASN A 10 0.71 -11.54 -28.55
CA ASN A 10 0.21 -10.27 -28.04
C ASN A 10 -0.67 -10.53 -26.81
N PHE A 11 -0.11 -10.28 -25.63
CA PHE A 11 -0.87 -10.24 -24.39
C PHE A 11 -1.64 -8.92 -24.37
N GLY A 12 -2.91 -8.99 -24.72
CA GLY A 12 -3.77 -7.83 -24.95
C GLY A 12 -4.07 -7.03 -23.68
N PRO A 13 -4.53 -5.77 -23.84
CA PRO A 13 -4.80 -4.86 -22.72
C PRO A 13 -5.94 -5.30 -21.80
N GLN A 14 -6.76 -6.26 -22.23
CA GLN A 14 -7.87 -6.80 -21.48
C GLN A 14 -7.57 -8.26 -21.13
N HIS A 15 -6.84 -8.47 -20.02
CA HIS A 15 -6.54 -9.79 -19.49
C HIS A 15 -6.57 -9.73 -17.95
N PRO A 16 -7.10 -10.73 -17.23
CA PRO A 16 -7.18 -10.71 -15.77
C PRO A 16 -5.85 -10.41 -15.07
N ALA A 17 -4.77 -11.07 -15.50
CA ALA A 17 -3.42 -10.86 -14.94
C ALA A 17 -2.75 -9.52 -15.31
N ALA A 18 -3.40 -8.66 -16.11
CA ALA A 18 -2.86 -7.34 -16.45
C ALA A 18 -3.09 -6.30 -15.35
N HIS A 19 -4.02 -6.54 -14.43
CA HIS A 19 -4.41 -5.63 -13.33
C HIS A 19 -4.57 -4.17 -13.76
N GLY A 20 -5.42 -3.95 -14.76
CA GLY A 20 -5.63 -2.64 -15.38
C GLY A 20 -5.59 -2.77 -16.90
N VAL A 21 -4.79 -1.92 -17.55
CA VAL A 21 -4.61 -1.92 -19.00
C VAL A 21 -3.13 -1.98 -19.35
N LEU A 22 -2.66 -3.17 -19.73
CA LEU A 22 -1.28 -3.41 -20.10
C LEU A 22 -1.23 -4.30 -21.35
N ARG A 23 -0.50 -3.84 -22.36
CA ARG A 23 -0.24 -4.64 -23.57
C ARG A 23 1.22 -5.09 -23.55
N LEU A 24 1.46 -6.40 -23.59
CA LEU A 24 2.80 -6.96 -23.71
C LEU A 24 2.93 -7.69 -25.06
N VAL A 25 3.90 -7.27 -25.87
CA VAL A 25 4.29 -8.01 -27.07
C VAL A 25 5.46 -8.92 -26.67
N LEU A 26 5.20 -10.23 -26.68
CA LEU A 26 6.16 -11.25 -26.27
C LEU A 26 6.68 -12.00 -27.49
N GLU A 27 7.99 -12.16 -27.57
CA GLU A 27 8.63 -13.06 -28.52
C GLU A 27 9.08 -14.31 -27.80
N LEU A 28 8.53 -15.44 -28.23
CA LEU A 28 8.67 -16.73 -27.58
C LEU A 28 9.44 -17.70 -28.47
N ASP A 29 10.34 -18.46 -27.84
CA ASP A 29 10.92 -19.68 -28.40
C ASP A 29 10.40 -20.86 -27.58
N GLY A 30 9.35 -21.52 -28.09
CA GLY A 30 8.55 -22.48 -27.33
C GLY A 30 7.89 -21.80 -26.12
N GLU A 31 8.31 -22.20 -24.91
CA GLU A 31 7.82 -21.65 -23.63
C GLU A 31 8.73 -20.54 -23.07
N VAL A 32 9.90 -20.31 -23.67
CA VAL A 32 10.89 -19.34 -23.17
C VAL A 32 10.63 -17.96 -23.78
N ILE A 33 10.50 -16.95 -22.93
CA ILE A 33 10.40 -15.54 -23.36
C ILE A 33 11.80 -15.03 -23.72
N GLN A 34 12.02 -14.72 -25.00
CA GLN A 34 13.27 -14.14 -25.49
C GLN A 34 13.27 -12.61 -25.38
N ARG A 35 12.12 -11.99 -25.68
CA ARG A 35 11.95 -10.54 -25.60
C ARG A 35 10.53 -10.21 -25.14
N ALA A 36 10.43 -9.20 -24.29
CA ALA A 36 9.16 -8.63 -23.86
C ALA A 36 9.19 -7.13 -24.10
N ASP A 37 8.22 -6.62 -24.86
CA ASP A 37 8.04 -5.19 -25.12
C ASP A 37 6.72 -4.70 -24.47
N PRO A 38 6.80 -4.01 -23.32
CA PRO A 38 5.63 -3.49 -22.63
C PRO A 38 5.15 -2.16 -23.24
N HIS A 39 4.01 -2.20 -23.92
CA HIS A 39 3.34 -1.00 -24.40
C HIS A 39 2.45 -0.40 -23.30
N ILE A 40 2.92 0.70 -22.73
CA ILE A 40 2.22 1.50 -21.72
C ILE A 40 1.55 2.74 -22.33
N GLY A 41 0.89 3.56 -21.50
CA GLY A 41 0.27 4.81 -21.92
C GLY A 41 -1.24 4.72 -22.21
N LEU A 42 -1.83 3.53 -22.13
CA LEU A 42 -3.28 3.34 -22.30
C LEU A 42 -4.12 4.04 -21.23
N LEU A 43 -3.52 4.32 -20.06
CA LEU A 43 -4.12 5.10 -18.97
C LEU A 43 -3.45 6.48 -18.80
N HIS A 44 -2.67 6.94 -19.78
CA HIS A 44 -2.08 8.28 -19.73
C HIS A 44 -3.18 9.34 -19.89
N ARG A 45 -3.32 10.22 -18.90
CA ARG A 45 -4.38 11.25 -18.84
C ARG A 45 -3.85 12.68 -18.89
N GLY A 46 -2.54 12.87 -19.14
CA GLY A 46 -1.93 14.21 -19.12
C GLY A 46 -2.04 14.91 -17.77
N THR A 47 -1.99 14.17 -16.66
CA THR A 47 -2.19 14.72 -15.30
C THR A 47 -1.24 15.87 -14.97
N GLU A 48 0.04 15.75 -15.36
CA GLU A 48 1.05 16.80 -15.18
C GLU A 48 0.66 18.10 -15.92
N LYS A 49 0.12 17.98 -17.14
CA LYS A 49 -0.32 19.13 -17.93
C LYS A 49 -1.54 19.81 -17.32
N LEU A 50 -2.45 19.04 -16.75
CA LEU A 50 -3.60 19.58 -16.03
C LEU A 50 -3.17 20.32 -14.75
N ALA A 51 -2.13 19.83 -14.07
CA ALA A 51 -1.62 20.44 -12.85
C ALA A 51 -1.00 21.83 -13.09
N GLU A 52 -0.41 22.08 -14.27
CA GLU A 52 0.11 23.42 -14.65
C GLU A 52 -0.97 24.51 -14.66
N SER A 53 -2.21 24.14 -15.01
CA SER A 53 -3.33 25.08 -15.13
C SER A 53 -4.09 25.32 -13.82
N LYS A 54 -3.75 24.60 -12.75
CA LYS A 54 -4.50 24.55 -11.50
C LYS A 54 -3.65 25.03 -10.33
N THR A 55 -4.31 25.57 -9.31
CA THR A 55 -3.61 25.93 -8.06
C THR A 55 -3.13 24.67 -7.33
N PHE A 56 -2.15 24.82 -6.43
CA PHE A 56 -1.62 23.68 -5.67
C PHE A 56 -2.70 22.86 -4.93
N ILE A 57 -3.67 23.54 -4.30
CA ILE A 57 -4.78 22.86 -3.61
C ILE A 57 -5.71 22.15 -4.59
N GLN A 58 -5.98 22.73 -5.76
CA GLN A 58 -6.80 22.11 -6.79
C GLN A 58 -6.10 20.91 -7.46
N SER A 59 -4.76 20.89 -7.45
CA SER A 59 -3.95 19.81 -7.99
C SER A 59 -3.81 18.61 -7.05
N LEU A 60 -4.01 18.79 -5.74
CA LEU A 60 -3.91 17.73 -4.73
C LEU A 60 -4.73 16.46 -5.07
N PRO A 61 -6.03 16.53 -5.45
CA PRO A 61 -6.82 15.32 -5.72
C PRO A 61 -6.36 14.54 -6.97
N TYR A 62 -5.49 15.11 -7.81
CA TYR A 62 -4.86 14.34 -8.89
C TYR A 62 -3.81 13.36 -8.36
N MET A 63 -3.13 13.69 -7.26
CA MET A 63 -2.09 12.85 -6.66
C MET A 63 -2.69 11.56 -6.09
N ASP A 64 -3.88 11.64 -5.49
CA ASP A 64 -4.68 10.48 -5.05
C ASP A 64 -5.02 9.47 -6.14
N ARG A 65 -5.00 9.92 -7.40
CA ARG A 65 -5.46 9.17 -8.57
C ARG A 65 -4.31 8.65 -9.43
N LEU A 66 -3.06 8.89 -9.02
CA LEU A 66 -1.87 8.34 -9.67
C LEU A 66 -1.70 6.87 -9.25
N ASP A 67 -1.21 6.65 -8.02
CA ASP A 67 -1.34 5.33 -7.38
C ASP A 67 -2.65 5.32 -6.56
N TYR A 68 -3.70 4.79 -7.18
CA TYR A 68 -5.05 4.71 -6.61
C TYR A 68 -5.17 3.73 -5.44
N VAL A 69 -4.09 3.05 -5.07
CA VAL A 69 -4.02 2.11 -3.94
C VAL A 69 -3.36 2.77 -2.72
N SER A 70 -2.49 3.77 -2.96
CA SER A 70 -1.71 4.47 -1.93
C SER A 70 -2.02 5.96 -1.85
N MET A 71 -3.30 6.30 -1.80
CA MET A 71 -3.83 7.66 -1.93
C MET A 71 -3.12 8.66 -1.01
N MET A 72 -3.20 8.45 0.31
CA MET A 72 -2.63 9.36 1.31
C MET A 72 -1.09 9.43 1.24
N CYS A 73 -0.39 8.37 0.82
CA CYS A 73 1.06 8.44 0.61
C CYS A 73 1.43 9.38 -0.57
N ASN A 74 0.61 9.41 -1.63
CA ASN A 74 0.80 10.34 -2.74
C ASN A 74 0.49 11.78 -2.32
N GLU A 75 -0.60 11.99 -1.56
CA GLU A 75 -0.89 13.29 -0.96
C GLU A 75 0.27 13.74 -0.08
N HIS A 76 0.83 12.83 0.72
CA HIS A 76 1.91 13.12 1.66
C HIS A 76 3.15 13.63 0.95
N ALA A 77 3.61 12.92 -0.09
CA ALA A 77 4.76 13.34 -0.89
C ALA A 77 4.54 14.71 -1.54
N TYR A 78 3.33 14.98 -2.03
CA TYR A 78 2.97 16.27 -2.62
C TYR A 78 2.94 17.41 -1.58
N CYS A 79 2.36 17.16 -0.40
CA CYS A 79 2.32 18.14 0.69
C CYS A 79 3.72 18.46 1.21
N LEU A 80 4.57 17.44 1.42
CA LEU A 80 5.96 17.62 1.84
C LEU A 80 6.77 18.46 0.85
N ALA A 81 6.56 18.27 -0.46
CA ALA A 81 7.22 19.07 -1.47
C ALA A 81 6.82 20.55 -1.38
N ILE A 82 5.53 20.85 -1.21
CA ILE A 82 5.03 22.22 -1.06
C ILE A 82 5.49 22.85 0.26
N GLU A 83 5.42 22.10 1.35
CA GLU A 83 5.83 22.55 2.68
C GLU A 83 7.32 22.90 2.71
N LYS A 84 8.15 22.10 2.03
CA LYS A 84 9.58 22.39 1.85
C LYS A 84 9.84 23.63 0.99
N LEU A 85 9.03 23.87 -0.04
CA LEU A 85 9.12 25.09 -0.86
C LEU A 85 8.69 26.34 -0.09
N LEU A 86 7.67 26.22 0.76
CA LEU A 86 7.14 27.32 1.59
C LEU A 86 7.90 27.52 2.91
N GLN A 87 8.78 26.59 3.28
CA GLN A 87 9.54 26.59 4.53
C GLN A 87 8.64 26.69 5.78
N ILE A 88 7.53 25.96 5.77
CA ILE A 88 6.59 25.90 6.90
C ILE A 88 6.81 24.63 7.73
N GLU A 89 6.71 24.77 9.04
CA GLU A 89 6.73 23.65 9.97
C GLU A 89 5.30 23.20 10.29
N VAL A 90 5.02 21.93 10.04
CA VAL A 90 3.71 21.32 10.30
C VAL A 90 3.59 20.97 11.80
N PRO A 91 2.43 21.19 12.46
CA PRO A 91 2.23 20.80 13.85
C PRO A 91 2.56 19.33 14.12
N LEU A 92 3.18 19.05 15.28
CA LEU A 92 3.65 17.71 15.61
C LEU A 92 2.51 16.66 15.60
N ARG A 93 1.33 17.02 16.10
CA ARG A 93 0.16 16.13 16.07
C ARG A 93 -0.24 15.77 14.63
N ALA A 94 -0.24 16.73 13.71
CA ALA A 94 -0.52 16.47 12.30
C ALA A 94 0.50 15.53 11.66
N GLN A 95 1.79 15.65 12.03
CA GLN A 95 2.83 14.71 11.57
C GLN A 95 2.57 13.28 12.06
N TYR A 96 2.19 13.09 13.33
CA TYR A 96 1.82 11.76 13.85
C TYR A 96 0.57 11.19 13.17
N ILE A 97 -0.45 12.01 12.92
CA ILE A 97 -1.65 11.61 12.17
C ILE A 97 -1.25 11.17 10.75
N ARG A 98 -0.40 11.96 10.06
CA ARG A 98 0.09 11.63 8.71
C ARG A 98 0.82 10.31 8.68
N VAL A 99 1.77 10.10 9.59
CA VAL A 99 2.55 8.86 9.66
C VAL A 99 1.66 7.66 9.98
N MET A 100 0.72 7.79 10.92
CA MET A 100 -0.25 6.74 11.24
C MET A 100 -1.05 6.33 9.99
N PHE A 101 -1.62 7.29 9.28
CA PHE A 101 -2.39 7.01 8.06
C PHE A 101 -1.52 6.57 6.88
N ALA A 102 -0.29 7.04 6.75
CA ALA A 102 0.65 6.56 5.74
C ALA A 102 0.99 5.07 5.95
N GLU A 103 1.13 4.63 7.21
CA GLU A 103 1.36 3.21 7.51
C GLU A 103 0.07 2.37 7.39
N ILE A 104 -1.11 2.92 7.68
CA ILE A 104 -2.39 2.30 7.29
C ILE A 104 -2.47 2.14 5.76
N THR A 105 -2.08 3.17 5.01
CA THR A 105 -2.01 3.14 3.55
C THR A 105 -1.03 2.06 3.06
N ARG A 106 0.10 1.89 3.75
CA ARG A 106 1.08 0.85 3.42
C ARG A 106 0.49 -0.54 3.62
N ILE A 107 -0.19 -0.78 4.74
CA ILE A 107 -0.91 -2.05 4.98
C ILE A 107 -1.96 -2.28 3.90
N LEU A 108 -2.79 -1.28 3.58
CA LEU A 108 -3.73 -1.35 2.47
C LEU A 108 -3.00 -1.79 1.20
N ASN A 109 -1.96 -1.08 0.75
CA ASN A 109 -1.23 -1.42 -0.46
C ASN A 109 -0.72 -2.87 -0.44
N HIS A 110 -0.04 -3.29 0.63
CA HIS A 110 0.46 -4.66 0.73
C HIS A 110 -0.65 -5.72 0.73
N LEU A 111 -1.81 -5.45 1.33
CA LEU A 111 -2.97 -6.34 1.28
C LEU A 111 -3.54 -6.49 -0.15
N LEU A 112 -3.62 -5.40 -0.93
CA LEU A 112 -4.04 -5.53 -2.33
C LEU A 112 -2.99 -6.30 -3.13
N TRP A 113 -1.72 -5.98 -2.93
CA TRP A 113 -0.63 -6.64 -3.62
C TRP A 113 -0.61 -8.15 -3.34
N ILE A 114 -0.67 -8.59 -2.09
CA ILE A 114 -0.65 -10.03 -1.75
C ILE A 114 -1.91 -10.72 -2.27
N GLY A 115 -3.08 -10.08 -2.16
CA GLY A 115 -4.33 -10.62 -2.70
C GLY A 115 -4.30 -10.79 -4.21
N ALA A 116 -3.85 -9.77 -4.94
CA ALA A 116 -3.75 -9.77 -6.41
C ALA A 116 -2.66 -10.73 -6.91
N HIS A 117 -1.49 -10.74 -6.26
CA HIS A 117 -0.40 -11.64 -6.63
C HIS A 117 -0.78 -13.10 -6.37
N ALA A 118 -1.46 -13.37 -5.25
CA ALA A 118 -1.93 -14.71 -4.91
C ALA A 118 -2.98 -15.21 -5.91
N ILE A 119 -3.98 -14.40 -6.27
CA ILE A 119 -5.01 -14.82 -7.22
C ILE A 119 -4.46 -15.08 -8.63
N ASP A 120 -3.47 -14.30 -9.09
CA ASP A 120 -2.82 -14.53 -10.38
C ASP A 120 -2.05 -15.85 -10.43
N ILE A 121 -1.46 -16.26 -9.31
CA ILE A 121 -0.79 -17.56 -9.18
C ILE A 121 -1.82 -18.69 -9.01
N GLY A 122 -2.99 -18.39 -8.45
CA GLY A 122 -4.15 -19.30 -8.34
C GLY A 122 -4.76 -19.43 -6.94
N ALA A 123 -4.25 -18.72 -5.93
CA ALA A 123 -4.72 -18.78 -4.55
C ALA A 123 -5.86 -17.77 -4.28
N MET A 124 -7.09 -18.14 -4.65
CA MET A 124 -8.28 -17.27 -4.54
C MET A 124 -8.65 -16.89 -3.10
N THR A 125 -8.47 -17.79 -2.12
CA THR A 125 -8.85 -17.54 -0.72
C THR A 125 -8.12 -16.33 -0.13
N MET A 126 -6.84 -16.17 -0.49
CA MET A 126 -6.01 -15.06 -0.03
C MET A 126 -6.54 -13.69 -0.45
N PHE A 127 -7.12 -13.61 -1.64
CA PHE A 127 -7.75 -12.39 -2.13
C PHE A 127 -8.94 -11.98 -1.25
N LEU A 128 -9.80 -12.95 -0.90
CA LEU A 128 -10.99 -12.69 -0.07
C LEU A 128 -10.61 -12.29 1.36
N TYR A 129 -9.58 -12.92 1.92
CA TYR A 129 -9.09 -12.55 3.24
C TYR A 129 -8.53 -11.13 3.19
N ALA A 130 -7.53 -10.86 2.36
CA ALA A 130 -6.92 -9.54 2.29
C ALA A 130 -7.93 -8.39 2.07
N PHE A 131 -9.00 -8.61 1.28
CA PHE A 131 -10.07 -7.62 1.11
C PHE A 131 -10.94 -7.43 2.36
N ARG A 132 -11.19 -8.48 3.16
CA ARG A 132 -11.87 -8.37 4.46
C ARG A 132 -11.12 -7.41 5.39
N GLU A 133 -9.80 -7.56 5.51
CA GLU A 133 -9.00 -6.65 6.35
C GLU A 133 -8.88 -5.25 5.75
N ARG A 134 -8.88 -5.12 4.41
CA ARG A 134 -8.89 -3.81 3.76
C ARG A 134 -10.15 -3.02 4.05
N GLU A 135 -11.32 -3.65 4.17
CA GLU A 135 -12.56 -2.94 4.46
C GLU A 135 -12.54 -2.25 5.83
N ASP A 136 -11.95 -2.87 6.86
CA ASP A 136 -11.76 -2.22 8.17
C ASP A 136 -10.95 -0.91 8.03
N LEU A 137 -9.87 -0.93 7.25
CA LEU A 137 -9.02 0.24 7.02
C LEU A 137 -9.65 1.28 6.08
N MET A 138 -10.49 0.86 5.13
CA MET A 138 -11.26 1.78 4.29
C MET A 138 -12.32 2.54 5.10
N ASP A 139 -12.86 1.93 6.15
CA ASP A 139 -13.78 2.61 7.06
C ASP A 139 -13.09 3.68 7.92
N CYS A 140 -11.79 3.51 8.21
CA CYS A 140 -10.97 4.60 8.76
C CYS A 140 -10.87 5.79 7.80
N TYR A 141 -10.70 5.53 6.49
CA TYR A 141 -10.63 6.59 5.47
C TYR A 141 -11.96 7.32 5.37
N GLU A 142 -13.06 6.58 5.37
CA GLU A 142 -14.40 7.14 5.34
C GLU A 142 -14.68 8.01 6.58
N ALA A 143 -14.31 7.53 7.76
CA ALA A 143 -14.52 8.26 9.01
C ALA A 143 -13.77 9.61 9.02
N VAL A 144 -12.54 9.65 8.51
CA VAL A 144 -11.71 10.86 8.55
C VAL A 144 -11.94 11.82 7.39
N SER A 145 -12.28 11.31 6.20
CA SER A 145 -12.36 12.10 4.96
C SER A 145 -13.76 12.20 4.36
N GLY A 146 -14.68 11.31 4.76
CA GLY A 146 -15.98 11.15 4.12
C GLY A 146 -15.95 10.37 2.80
N ALA A 147 -14.76 9.94 2.36
CA ALA A 147 -14.56 9.13 1.16
C ALA A 147 -13.79 7.85 1.53
N ARG A 148 -14.13 6.73 0.88
CA ARG A 148 -13.47 5.45 1.17
C ARG A 148 -12.07 5.35 0.56
N MET A 149 -11.84 5.96 -0.60
CA MET A 149 -10.54 5.89 -1.30
C MET A 149 -9.87 7.26 -1.46
N HIS A 150 -10.38 8.10 -2.36
CA HIS A 150 -9.79 9.41 -2.64
C HIS A 150 -10.17 10.41 -1.54
N ALA A 151 -9.29 10.57 -0.56
CA ALA A 151 -9.58 11.25 0.70
C ALA A 151 -9.38 12.77 0.63
N ALA A 152 -8.41 13.26 -0.16
CA ALA A 152 -7.94 14.65 -0.15
C ALA A 152 -7.73 15.18 1.28
N TYR A 153 -7.16 14.34 2.15
CA TYR A 153 -7.15 14.54 3.60
C TYR A 153 -5.90 15.28 4.08
N PHE A 154 -4.72 14.87 3.59
CA PHE A 154 -3.49 15.61 3.82
C PHE A 154 -3.50 16.85 2.94
N ARG A 155 -3.19 17.99 3.54
CA ARG A 155 -3.11 19.27 2.84
C ARG A 155 -1.81 19.96 3.21
N PRO A 156 -1.25 20.80 2.31
CA PRO A 156 -0.08 21.59 2.67
C PRO A 156 -0.35 22.40 3.94
N GLY A 157 0.48 22.19 4.98
CA GLY A 157 0.34 22.77 6.32
C GLY A 157 -0.11 21.79 7.40
N GLY A 158 -0.60 20.59 7.07
CA GLY A 158 -0.99 19.58 8.06
C GLY A 158 -2.06 18.62 7.56
N VAL A 159 -3.14 18.48 8.32
CA VAL A 159 -4.29 17.66 7.92
C VAL A 159 -5.56 18.50 7.89
N TYR A 160 -6.49 18.18 7.00
CA TYR A 160 -7.68 19.00 6.78
C TYR A 160 -8.60 19.15 8.01
N ARG A 161 -8.71 18.08 8.81
CA ARG A 161 -9.49 18.03 10.05
C ARG A 161 -8.87 17.03 11.02
N ASP A 162 -9.10 17.19 12.31
CA ASP A 162 -8.64 16.21 13.31
C ASP A 162 -9.45 14.89 13.20
N LEU A 163 -8.98 13.87 13.91
CA LEU A 163 -9.63 12.56 14.02
C LEU A 163 -11.03 12.69 14.64
N PRO A 164 -12.01 11.91 14.18
CA PRO A 164 -13.34 11.90 14.78
C PRO A 164 -13.32 11.26 16.18
N ASP A 165 -14.07 11.86 17.11
CA ASP A 165 -14.20 11.40 18.49
C ASP A 165 -14.91 10.04 18.62
N SER A 166 -15.71 9.66 17.62
CA SER A 166 -16.47 8.41 17.60
C SER A 166 -16.52 7.81 16.21
N MET A 167 -16.41 6.48 16.12
CA MET A 167 -16.60 5.77 14.85
C MET A 167 -18.08 5.69 14.44
N PRO A 168 -18.41 5.86 13.15
CA PRO A 168 -19.76 5.62 12.65
C PRO A 168 -20.21 4.17 12.89
N GLN A 169 -21.39 4.01 13.48
CA GLN A 169 -21.99 2.70 13.78
C GLN A 169 -23.01 2.29 12.72
N TYR A 170 -23.07 1.00 12.42
CA TYR A 170 -24.09 0.46 11.53
C TYR A 170 -25.47 0.49 12.18
N THR A 171 -26.47 0.92 11.41
CA THR A 171 -27.87 0.98 11.82
C THR A 171 -28.65 -0.26 11.34
N VAL A 172 -29.76 -0.54 12.01
CA VAL A 172 -30.64 -1.66 11.65
C VAL A 172 -31.21 -1.45 10.26
N SER A 173 -31.10 -2.47 9.42
CA SER A 173 -31.66 -2.49 8.07
C SER A 173 -32.52 -3.74 7.88
N LYS A 174 -33.28 -3.78 6.77
CA LYS A 174 -34.10 -4.96 6.42
C LYS A 174 -33.29 -6.25 6.22
N ILE A 175 -31.97 -6.15 6.05
CA ILE A 175 -31.09 -7.26 5.67
C ILE A 175 -30.21 -7.70 6.86
N LYS A 176 -29.87 -6.81 7.79
CA LYS A 176 -28.94 -7.10 8.90
C LYS A 176 -29.69 -7.20 10.23
N ASN A 177 -29.56 -8.36 10.89
CA ASN A 177 -30.21 -8.62 12.18
C ASN A 177 -29.45 -7.93 13.34
N ALA A 178 -30.14 -7.62 14.43
CA ALA A 178 -29.59 -6.89 15.58
C ALA A 178 -28.36 -7.55 16.21
N LYS A 179 -28.31 -8.89 16.26
CA LYS A 179 -27.17 -9.65 16.77
C LYS A 179 -25.91 -9.48 15.92
N GLU A 180 -26.07 -9.43 14.60
CA GLU A 180 -24.95 -9.25 13.67
C GLU A 180 -24.41 -7.81 13.74
N LEU A 181 -25.32 -6.83 13.86
CA LEU A 181 -24.95 -5.42 14.04
C LEU A 181 -24.21 -5.18 15.36
N ALA A 182 -24.63 -5.83 16.44
CA ALA A 182 -23.92 -5.75 17.72
C ALA A 182 -22.46 -6.24 17.61
N ARG A 183 -22.22 -7.30 16.81
CA ARG A 183 -20.87 -7.80 16.52
C ARG A 183 -20.07 -6.81 15.67
N LEU A 184 -20.66 -6.28 14.59
CA LEU A 184 -19.98 -5.33 13.70
C LEU A 184 -19.64 -4.01 14.40
N ASN A 185 -20.47 -3.58 15.35
CA ASN A 185 -20.26 -2.36 16.11
C ASN A 185 -19.38 -2.55 17.35
N GLU A 186 -18.97 -3.78 17.70
CA GLU A 186 -18.21 -4.04 18.93
C GLU A 186 -16.92 -3.22 19.00
N GLY A 187 -16.12 -3.22 17.93
CA GLY A 187 -14.91 -2.39 17.79
C GLY A 187 -15.20 -0.90 17.52
N ARG A 188 -16.44 -0.52 17.21
CA ARG A 188 -16.84 0.85 16.81
C ARG A 188 -17.49 1.68 17.93
N LYS A 189 -17.52 1.14 19.16
CA LYS A 189 -18.11 1.84 20.30
C LYS A 189 -17.26 3.02 20.79
N GLY A 190 -15.96 2.97 20.55
CA GLY A 190 -15.00 3.98 21.00
C GLY A 190 -14.69 5.04 19.94
N SER A 191 -13.57 5.72 20.16
CA SER A 191 -12.98 6.67 19.23
C SER A 191 -12.37 5.97 18.02
N MET A 192 -11.98 6.76 17.02
CA MET A 192 -11.21 6.23 15.89
C MET A 192 -9.90 5.58 16.33
N LEU A 193 -9.22 6.15 17.33
CA LEU A 193 -7.99 5.58 17.87
C LEU A 193 -8.23 4.21 18.53
N ASP A 194 -9.39 4.01 19.16
CA ASP A 194 -9.77 2.71 19.75
C ASP A 194 -10.04 1.66 18.69
N PHE A 195 -10.66 2.06 17.57
CA PHE A 195 -10.89 1.17 16.44
C PHE A 195 -9.58 0.76 15.75
N ILE A 196 -8.66 1.71 15.56
CA ILE A 196 -7.33 1.41 15.02
C ILE A 196 -6.55 0.51 15.98
N ASP A 197 -6.56 0.81 17.28
CA ASP A 197 -5.89 -0.01 18.31
C ASP A 197 -6.42 -1.46 18.31
N ASP A 198 -7.74 -1.65 18.24
CA ASP A 198 -8.36 -2.98 18.07
C ASP A 198 -7.88 -3.70 16.80
N PHE A 199 -7.88 -3.01 15.66
CA PHE A 199 -7.34 -3.57 14.41
C PHE A 199 -5.89 -4.02 14.58
N THR A 200 -5.02 -3.19 15.18
CA THR A 200 -3.60 -3.53 15.32
C THR A 200 -3.34 -4.73 16.22
N LYS A 201 -4.26 -5.07 17.13
CA LYS A 201 -4.17 -6.25 17.99
C LYS A 201 -4.59 -7.52 17.25
N ARG A 202 -5.56 -7.42 16.35
CA ARG A 202 -6.05 -8.55 15.54
C ARG A 202 -5.19 -8.84 14.32
N PHE A 203 -4.62 -7.79 13.71
CA PHE A 203 -3.93 -7.87 12.43
C PHE A 203 -2.77 -8.87 12.38
N PRO A 204 -1.89 -8.99 13.40
CA PRO A 204 -0.83 -9.99 13.39
C PRO A 204 -1.33 -11.43 13.18
N THR A 205 -2.46 -11.79 13.80
CA THR A 205 -3.09 -13.10 13.62
C THR A 205 -3.51 -13.34 12.17
N TYR A 206 -4.02 -12.30 11.48
CA TYR A 206 -4.37 -12.42 10.07
C TYR A 206 -3.13 -12.59 9.19
N VAL A 207 -2.03 -11.89 9.50
CA VAL A 207 -0.77 -12.10 8.79
C VAL A 207 -0.25 -13.53 9.02
N ASP A 208 -0.37 -14.08 10.23
CA ASP A 208 -0.01 -15.48 10.52
C ASP A 208 -0.86 -16.47 9.70
N GLU A 209 -2.15 -16.20 9.52
CA GLU A 209 -3.03 -16.99 8.64
C GLU A 209 -2.55 -16.94 7.18
N TYR A 210 -2.12 -15.77 6.70
CA TYR A 210 -1.58 -15.63 5.34
C TYR A 210 -0.30 -16.45 5.13
N GLU A 211 0.60 -16.39 6.11
CA GLU A 211 1.86 -17.14 6.09
C GLU A 211 1.61 -18.65 6.17
N THR A 212 0.62 -19.07 6.96
CA THR A 212 0.20 -20.48 7.01
C THR A 212 -0.27 -20.99 5.65
N LEU A 213 -0.97 -20.15 4.88
CA LEU A 213 -1.48 -20.51 3.55
C LEU A 213 -0.42 -20.45 2.45
N LEU A 214 0.53 -19.52 2.54
CA LEU A 214 1.48 -19.19 1.46
C LEU A 214 2.94 -19.50 1.79
N THR A 215 3.46 -19.04 2.93
CA THR A 215 4.91 -19.02 3.22
C THR A 215 5.54 -20.38 3.08
N ASP A 216 4.95 -21.43 3.68
CA ASP A 216 5.46 -22.81 3.62
C ASP A 216 4.80 -23.70 2.57
N ASN A 217 3.91 -23.13 1.77
CA ASN A 217 3.24 -23.86 0.71
C ASN A 217 4.22 -24.22 -0.41
N ARG A 218 4.33 -25.52 -0.72
CA ARG A 218 5.23 -26.04 -1.76
C ARG A 218 4.93 -25.45 -3.13
N ILE A 219 3.65 -25.28 -3.47
CA ILE A 219 3.23 -24.71 -4.77
C ILE A 219 3.63 -23.23 -4.83
N TRP A 220 3.44 -22.49 -3.74
CA TRP A 220 3.84 -21.09 -3.68
C TRP A 220 5.35 -20.92 -3.87
N LYS A 221 6.16 -21.68 -3.12
CA LYS A 221 7.62 -21.68 -3.24
C LYS A 221 8.05 -22.04 -4.67
N GLN A 222 7.50 -23.11 -5.26
CA GLN A 222 7.81 -23.51 -6.65
C GLN A 222 7.52 -22.43 -7.70
N ARG A 223 6.58 -21.51 -7.43
CA ARG A 223 6.18 -20.46 -8.37
C ARG A 223 6.85 -19.11 -8.12
N THR A 224 7.59 -18.95 -7.03
CA THR A 224 8.14 -17.66 -6.60
C THR A 224 9.63 -17.69 -6.30
N VAL A 225 10.16 -18.82 -5.82
CA VAL A 225 11.60 -19.03 -5.59
C VAL A 225 12.31 -19.13 -6.93
N ASP A 226 13.46 -18.47 -7.04
CA ASP A 226 14.28 -18.37 -8.26
C ASP A 226 13.56 -17.70 -9.47
N ILE A 227 12.40 -17.09 -9.26
CA ILE A 227 11.65 -16.38 -10.31
C ILE A 227 11.90 -14.88 -10.22
N GLY A 228 12.34 -14.28 -11.33
CA GLY A 228 12.59 -12.84 -11.43
C GLY A 228 13.74 -12.39 -10.54
N VAL A 229 14.83 -13.15 -10.52
CA VAL A 229 16.04 -12.85 -9.75
C VAL A 229 16.70 -11.58 -10.27
N VAL A 230 16.97 -10.63 -9.36
CA VAL A 230 17.67 -9.38 -9.67
C VAL A 230 18.84 -9.21 -8.70
N SER A 231 20.05 -9.03 -9.23
CA SER A 231 21.22 -8.73 -8.39
C SER A 231 21.16 -7.30 -7.86
N ALA A 232 21.81 -7.05 -6.73
CA ALA A 232 21.93 -5.71 -6.14
C ALA A 232 22.47 -4.66 -7.13
N GLU A 233 23.49 -5.02 -7.91
CA GLU A 233 24.08 -4.14 -8.93
C GLU A 233 23.07 -3.80 -10.03
N ARG A 234 22.38 -4.81 -10.57
CA ARG A 234 21.37 -4.62 -11.61
C ARG A 234 20.20 -3.78 -11.09
N ALA A 235 19.76 -4.01 -9.86
CA ALA A 235 18.68 -3.24 -9.26
C ALA A 235 19.04 -1.75 -9.15
N LYS A 236 20.29 -1.42 -8.80
CA LYS A 236 20.79 -0.03 -8.80
C LYS A 236 20.87 0.55 -10.20
N ASN A 237 21.44 -0.19 -11.16
CA ASN A 237 21.61 0.29 -12.54
C ASN A 237 20.28 0.54 -13.25
N LEU A 238 19.24 -0.23 -12.90
CA LEU A 238 17.88 -0.05 -13.42
C LEU A 238 17.04 0.97 -12.62
N GLY A 239 17.60 1.59 -11.58
CA GLY A 239 16.90 2.59 -10.77
C GLY A 239 15.73 2.03 -9.95
N PHE A 240 15.79 0.75 -9.55
CA PHE A 240 14.76 0.16 -8.69
C PHE A 240 14.75 0.80 -7.29
N SER A 241 13.62 0.71 -6.60
CA SER A 241 13.43 1.24 -5.23
C SER A 241 12.52 0.33 -4.39
N GLY A 242 12.43 0.62 -3.08
CA GLY A 242 11.53 -0.07 -2.15
C GLY A 242 11.79 -1.58 -2.06
N PRO A 243 10.73 -2.42 -2.04
CA PRO A 243 10.88 -3.88 -1.95
C PRO A 243 11.73 -4.52 -3.05
N MET A 244 11.84 -3.90 -4.23
CA MET A 244 12.72 -4.43 -5.30
C MET A 244 14.21 -4.34 -4.93
N LEU A 245 14.63 -3.22 -4.31
CA LEU A 245 16.00 -3.08 -3.80
C LEU A 245 16.23 -3.95 -2.57
N ARG A 246 15.28 -3.90 -1.62
CA ARG A 246 15.40 -4.64 -0.35
C ARG A 246 15.39 -6.15 -0.56
N GLY A 247 14.57 -6.66 -1.47
CA GLY A 247 14.58 -8.08 -1.84
C GLY A 247 15.93 -8.52 -2.42
N SER A 248 16.64 -7.61 -3.10
CA SER A 248 17.95 -7.86 -3.72
C SER A 248 19.14 -7.67 -2.75
N GLY A 249 18.89 -7.54 -1.44
CA GLY A 249 19.94 -7.45 -0.42
C GLY A 249 20.44 -6.04 -0.09
N ILE A 250 19.80 -4.98 -0.60
CA ILE A 250 20.21 -3.60 -0.32
C ILE A 250 19.34 -3.00 0.79
N GLU A 251 19.94 -2.72 1.94
CA GLU A 251 19.28 -2.04 3.07
C GLU A 251 19.11 -0.53 2.77
N TRP A 252 18.05 -0.19 2.04
CA TRP A 252 17.70 1.18 1.71
C TRP A 252 16.21 1.46 1.99
N ASP A 253 15.95 2.40 2.90
CA ASP A 253 14.62 2.92 3.20
C ASP A 253 14.70 4.41 3.52
N LEU A 254 13.89 5.22 2.83
CA LEU A 254 13.87 6.68 3.00
C LEU A 254 13.49 7.06 4.43
N ARG A 255 12.58 6.34 5.09
CA ARG A 255 12.08 6.66 6.43
C ARG A 255 13.17 6.59 7.51
N LYS A 256 14.25 5.83 7.27
CA LYS A 256 15.41 5.78 8.19
C LYS A 256 16.60 6.59 7.67
N LYS A 257 16.92 6.54 6.37
CA LYS A 257 18.12 7.19 5.82
C LYS A 257 17.92 8.70 5.58
N GLN A 258 16.70 9.13 5.26
CA GLN A 258 16.31 10.52 5.03
C GLN A 258 14.91 10.76 5.64
N PRO A 259 14.80 10.70 6.99
CA PRO A 259 13.51 10.75 7.66
C PRO A 259 12.76 12.04 7.36
N TYR A 260 11.44 11.91 7.31
CA TYR A 260 10.47 13.00 7.15
C TYR A 260 9.38 12.83 8.20
N ASP A 261 8.66 13.91 8.53
CA ASP A 261 7.74 13.94 9.67
C ASP A 261 8.38 13.32 10.92
N VAL A 262 7.68 12.40 11.61
CA VAL A 262 8.09 11.81 12.88
C VAL A 262 8.68 10.39 12.76
N TYR A 263 9.04 9.94 11.55
CA TYR A 263 9.62 8.59 11.37
C TYR A 263 10.95 8.39 12.12
N ASP A 264 11.69 9.45 12.40
CA ASP A 264 12.92 9.44 13.21
C ASP A 264 12.68 9.13 14.70
N ARG A 265 11.45 9.37 15.19
CA ARG A 265 11.04 9.12 16.59
C ARG A 265 10.36 7.77 16.80
N LEU A 266 10.22 6.98 15.75
CA LEU A 266 9.48 5.72 15.75
C LEU A 266 10.43 4.54 15.57
N ASP A 267 10.19 3.49 16.36
CA ASP A 267 11.01 2.29 16.33
C ASP A 267 10.42 1.24 15.38
N PHE A 268 11.23 0.79 14.43
CA PHE A 268 10.89 -0.20 13.43
C PHE A 268 12.14 -0.66 12.69
N ASP A 269 12.07 -1.88 12.15
CA ASP A 269 13.15 -2.53 11.44
C ASP A 269 12.94 -2.49 9.91
N ILE A 270 14.03 -2.56 9.15
CA ILE A 270 13.98 -2.64 7.69
C ILE A 270 14.17 -4.11 7.27
N PRO A 271 13.14 -4.77 6.72
CA PRO A 271 13.31 -6.12 6.20
C PRO A 271 14.13 -6.14 4.91
N VAL A 272 15.07 -7.07 4.79
CA VAL A 272 15.96 -7.21 3.64
C VAL A 272 16.01 -8.67 3.21
N GLY A 273 15.78 -8.92 1.92
CA GLY A 273 15.87 -10.24 1.31
C GLY A 273 17.31 -10.63 0.98
N LYS A 274 17.53 -11.88 0.57
CA LYS A 274 18.90 -12.40 0.35
C LYS A 274 19.19 -12.81 -1.10
N GLY A 275 18.23 -13.42 -1.77
CA GLY A 275 18.35 -13.99 -3.11
C GLY A 275 17.90 -13.06 -4.24
N GLY A 276 17.09 -12.03 -3.96
CA GLY A 276 16.62 -11.10 -4.99
C GLY A 276 15.50 -11.65 -5.89
N ASP A 277 14.90 -12.77 -5.50
CA ASP A 277 13.80 -13.41 -6.22
C ASP A 277 12.42 -12.85 -5.80
N SER A 278 11.36 -13.41 -6.36
CA SER A 278 9.99 -12.98 -6.05
C SER A 278 9.54 -13.42 -4.65
N TYR A 279 10.11 -14.51 -4.12
CA TYR A 279 9.81 -15.00 -2.78
C TYR A 279 10.42 -14.11 -1.69
N ASP A 280 11.66 -13.65 -1.85
CA ASP A 280 12.28 -12.65 -0.97
C ASP A 280 11.47 -11.35 -0.93
N ARG A 281 11.02 -10.88 -2.09
CA ARG A 281 10.16 -9.68 -2.18
C ARG A 281 8.83 -9.88 -1.47
N TYR A 282 8.30 -11.11 -1.48
CA TYR A 282 7.12 -11.47 -0.72
C TYR A 282 7.38 -11.39 0.78
N LEU A 283 8.45 -12.01 1.27
CA LEU A 283 8.82 -11.98 2.70
C LEU A 283 9.06 -10.55 3.18
N VAL A 284 9.75 -9.72 2.39
CA VAL A 284 9.97 -8.29 2.70
C VAL A 284 8.65 -7.55 2.89
N ARG A 285 7.66 -7.77 2.01
CA ARG A 285 6.34 -7.11 2.12
C ARG A 285 5.50 -7.62 3.28
N VAL A 286 5.58 -8.92 3.59
CA VAL A 286 4.92 -9.51 4.76
C VAL A 286 5.49 -8.90 6.05
N GLU A 287 6.80 -8.79 6.16
CA GLU A 287 7.44 -8.18 7.32
C GLU A 287 7.16 -6.66 7.38
N GLU A 288 7.11 -5.96 6.23
CA GLU A 288 6.70 -4.56 6.19
C GLU A 288 5.29 -4.36 6.77
N MET A 289 4.34 -5.28 6.56
CA MET A 289 3.02 -5.19 7.18
C MET A 289 3.10 -5.25 8.71
N ARG A 290 3.98 -6.10 9.26
CA ARG A 290 4.19 -6.19 10.73
C ARG A 290 4.85 -4.94 11.28
N GLN A 291 5.85 -4.41 10.58
CA GLN A 291 6.52 -3.16 10.97
C GLN A 291 5.57 -1.96 10.87
N SER A 292 4.72 -1.87 9.84
CA SER A 292 3.66 -0.85 9.77
C SER A 292 2.71 -0.96 10.95
N ASN A 293 2.28 -2.16 11.32
CA ASN A 293 1.42 -2.38 12.48
C ASN A 293 2.08 -1.86 13.78
N ARG A 294 3.37 -2.15 13.96
CA ARG A 294 4.17 -1.67 15.10
C ARG A 294 4.29 -0.15 15.13
N ILE A 295 4.44 0.49 13.97
CA ILE A 295 4.48 1.95 13.86
C ILE A 295 3.12 2.56 14.22
N ILE A 296 2.02 1.99 13.71
CA ILE A 296 0.66 2.46 14.00
C ILE A 296 0.39 2.40 15.51
N GLN A 297 0.76 1.32 16.19
CA GLN A 297 0.61 1.19 17.64
C GLN A 297 1.33 2.31 18.42
N GLN A 298 2.56 2.66 18.01
CA GLN A 298 3.31 3.76 18.61
C GLN A 298 2.63 5.11 18.37
N CYS A 299 2.14 5.35 17.14
CA CYS A 299 1.42 6.58 16.82
C CYS A 299 0.11 6.70 17.63
N VAL A 300 -0.66 5.62 17.75
CA VAL A 300 -1.91 5.60 18.53
C VAL A 300 -1.65 5.90 20.00
N ALA A 301 -0.64 5.26 20.60
CA ALA A 301 -0.24 5.53 21.98
C ALA A 301 0.11 7.01 22.18
N TRP A 302 0.94 7.56 21.29
CA TRP A 302 1.33 8.97 21.37
C TRP A 302 0.14 9.92 21.19
N LEU A 303 -0.74 9.66 20.22
CA LEU A 303 -1.90 10.52 19.91
C LEU A 303 -2.96 10.55 21.02
N ARG A 304 -3.07 9.49 21.82
CA ARG A 304 -3.98 9.43 22.98
C ARG A 304 -3.55 10.40 24.09
N ASP A 305 -2.25 10.51 24.33
CA ASP A 305 -1.71 11.33 25.42
C ASP A 305 -1.44 12.79 25.01
N ASN A 306 -1.40 13.07 23.70
CA ASN A 306 -0.97 14.36 23.15
C ASN A 306 -2.05 15.01 22.26
N PRO A 307 -3.01 15.75 22.85
CA PRO A 307 -3.89 16.63 22.08
C PRO A 307 -3.11 17.84 21.54
N GLY A 308 -3.61 18.48 20.49
CA GLY A 308 -2.94 19.63 19.90
C GLY A 308 -3.54 20.09 18.56
N PRO A 309 -2.99 21.15 17.96
CA PRO A 309 -3.43 21.65 16.67
C PRO A 309 -3.00 20.72 15.53
N VAL A 310 -3.76 20.75 14.44
CA VAL A 310 -3.57 19.90 13.25
C VAL A 310 -3.30 20.69 11.96
N ILE A 311 -3.36 22.02 12.04
CA ILE A 311 -3.04 23.03 11.00
C ILE A 311 -2.29 24.17 11.68
#